data_AF-A0A1B8VCA9-F1
#
_entry.id   AF-A0A1B8VCA9-F1
#
_cell.length_a   1.000
_cell.length_b   1.000
_cell.length_c   1.000
_cell.angle_alpha   90.00
_cell.angle_beta   90.00
_cell.angle_gamma   90.00
#
_symmetry.space_group_name_H-M   'P 1'
#
loop_
_entity.id
_entity.type
_entity.pdbx_description
1 polymer ?
#
loop_
_entity_poly.entity_id
_entity_poly.type
_entity_poly.pdbx_seq_one_letter_code
_entity_poly.pdbx_strand_id
1 'polypeptide(L)' 'MSDADETRIPAPRRGNELHDLLRGVRRGDVFHPALKRWLVHLRLAEFRGLQLVLTKQGQRLAQS' A
#
# COMPACT_ATOMS: atom_id res chain seq x y z
N MET A 1 8.24 11.79 -36.37
CA MET A 1 6.88 11.48 -35.89
C MET A 1 6.80 9.97 -35.80
N SER A 2 6.61 9.31 -34.66
CA SER A 2 6.09 9.77 -33.37
C SER A 2 6.72 8.95 -32.25
N ASP A 3 7.19 9.63 -31.21
CA ASP A 3 7.46 9.07 -29.89
C ASP A 3 6.17 8.45 -29.35
N ALA A 4 6.07 7.13 -29.40
CA ALA A 4 5.13 6.39 -28.56
C ALA A 4 5.94 5.79 -27.43
N ASP A 5 6.40 6.68 -26.55
CA ASP A 5 6.79 6.34 -25.18
C ASP A 5 5.53 5.73 -24.55
N GLU A 6 5.43 4.40 -24.63
CA GLU A 6 4.44 3.62 -23.91
C GLU A 6 4.59 4.00 -22.44
N THR A 7 3.80 4.98 -22.00
CA THR A 7 3.29 5.04 -20.63
C THR A 7 2.55 3.74 -20.39
N ARG A 8 3.31 2.67 -20.13
CA ARG A 8 2.85 1.40 -19.62
C ARG A 8 2.32 1.71 -18.24
N ILE A 9 1.05 2.08 -18.19
CA ILE A 9 0.25 1.93 -16.99
C ILE A 9 0.42 0.44 -16.62
N PRO A 10 1.06 0.11 -15.48
CA PRO A 10 1.26 -1.27 -15.10
C PRO A 10 -0.10 -1.96 -15.13
N ALA A 11 -0.20 -3.09 -15.83
CA ALA A 11 -1.44 -3.85 -15.89
C ALA A 11 -1.95 -4.09 -14.45
N PRO A 12 -3.24 -3.84 -14.17
CA PRO A 12 -3.79 -4.01 -12.83
C PRO A 12 -3.52 -5.45 -12.38
N ARG A 13 -2.68 -5.61 -11.36
CA ARG A 13 -2.31 -6.92 -10.84
C ARG A 13 -3.49 -7.44 -10.04
N ARG A 14 -4.43 -8.08 -10.72
CA ARG A 14 -5.60 -8.71 -10.11
C ARG A 14 -5.17 -9.63 -8.97
N GLY A 15 -5.54 -9.28 -7.74
CA GLY A 15 -5.61 -10.19 -6.61
C GLY A 15 -4.86 -9.78 -5.33
N ASN A 16 -3.72 -9.08 -5.44
CA ASN A 16 -2.79 -8.95 -4.30
C ASN A 16 -2.43 -7.51 -3.91
N GLU A 17 -3.08 -6.50 -4.50
CA GLU A 17 -2.71 -5.09 -4.31
C GLU A 17 -2.77 -4.65 -2.84
N LEU A 18 -3.79 -5.09 -2.09
CA LEU A 18 -3.88 -4.80 -0.65
C LEU A 18 -2.76 -5.50 0.13
N HIS A 19 -2.41 -6.74 -0.20
CA HIS A 19 -1.34 -7.47 0.49
C HIS A 19 0.01 -6.80 0.25
N ASP A 20 0.28 -6.41 -0.99
CA ASP A 20 1.51 -5.71 -1.36
C ASP A 20 1.59 -4.34 -0.68
N LEU A 21 0.46 -3.64 -0.57
CA LEU A 21 0.34 -2.41 0.21
C LEU A 21 0.76 -2.62 1.68
N LEU A 22 0.17 -3.63 2.32
CA LEU A 22 0.42 -3.92 3.73
C LEU A 22 1.87 -4.38 3.95
N ARG A 23 2.43 -5.16 3.04
CA ARG A 23 3.85 -5.52 3.05
C ARG A 23 4.75 -4.30 2.92
N GLY A 24 4.39 -3.33 2.09
CA GLY A 24 5.13 -2.07 1.99
C GLY A 24 5.07 -1.24 3.27
N VAL A 25 3.92 -1.21 3.96
CA VAL A 25 3.82 -0.57 5.29
C VAL A 25 4.79 -1.23 6.27
N ARG A 26 4.89 -2.56 6.25
CA ARG A 26 5.83 -3.30 7.10
C ARG A 26 7.29 -2.99 6.77
N ARG A 27 7.60 -2.68 5.51
CA ARG A 27 8.95 -2.29 5.06
C ARG A 27 9.27 -0.82 5.31
N GLY A 28 8.26 0.00 5.62
CA GLY A 28 8.42 1.44 5.81
C GLY A 28 8.41 2.22 4.50
N ASP A 29 7.79 1.68 3.45
CA ASP A 29 7.73 2.32 2.13
C ASP A 29 7.02 3.69 2.19
N VAL A 30 7.36 4.58 1.25
CA VAL A 30 6.74 5.89 1.15
C VAL A 30 5.40 5.78 0.44
N PHE A 31 4.32 6.03 1.18
CA PHE A 31 2.96 6.03 0.65
C PHE A 31 2.41 7.43 0.43
N HIS A 32 1.52 7.55 -0.56
CA HIS A 32 0.70 8.73 -0.75
C HIS A 32 -0.16 9.02 0.51
N PRO A 33 -0.31 10.28 0.95
CA PRO A 33 -1.04 10.61 2.19
C PRO A 33 -2.49 10.12 2.22
N ALA A 34 -3.19 10.12 1.08
CA ALA A 34 -4.55 9.59 0.99
C ALA A 34 -4.61 8.08 1.30
N LEU A 35 -3.62 7.34 0.84
CA LEU A 35 -3.54 5.89 1.03
C LEU A 35 -3.25 5.53 2.49
N LYS A 36 -2.34 6.29 3.15
CA LYS A 36 -2.10 6.15 4.59
C LYS A 36 -3.40 6.34 5.38
N ARG A 37 -4.16 7.40 5.06
CA ARG A 37 -5.45 7.68 5.70
C ARG A 37 -6.47 6.57 5.47
N TRP A 38 -6.52 6.02 4.26
CA TRP A 38 -7.42 4.92 3.94
C TRP A 38 -7.10 3.64 4.74
N LEU A 39 -5.82 3.28 4.85
CA LEU A 39 -5.38 2.14 5.67
C LEU A 39 -5.72 2.29 7.16
N VAL A 40 -5.62 3.51 7.68
CA VAL A 40 -6.03 3.83 9.06
C VAL A 40 -7.54 3.76 9.21
N HIS A 41 -8.28 4.29 8.25
CA HIS A 41 -9.75 4.24 8.25
C HIS A 41 -10.26 2.78 8.27
N LEU A 42 -9.61 1.88 7.53
CA LEU A 42 -9.91 0.45 7.53
C LEU A 42 -9.36 -0.31 8.75
N ARG A 43 -8.70 0.36 9.70
CA ARG A 43 -8.05 -0.24 10.88
C ARG A 43 -6.98 -1.29 10.55
N LEU A 44 -6.39 -1.21 9.36
CA LEU A 44 -5.30 -2.09 8.93
C LEU A 44 -3.93 -1.55 9.32
N ALA A 45 -3.82 -0.23 9.49
CA ALA A 45 -2.65 0.45 9.99
C ALA A 45 -3.02 1.52 11.03
N GLU A 46 -2.05 1.97 11.81
CA GLU A 46 -2.18 3.07 12.76
C GLU A 46 -0.91 3.93 12.71
N PHE A 47 -1.03 5.21 13.08
CA PHE A 47 0.13 6.07 13.23
C PHE A 47 0.71 5.91 14.64
N ARG A 48 2.02 5.60 14.71
CA ARG A 48 2.83 5.68 15.94
C ARG A 48 3.84 6.79 15.75
N GLY A 49 3.50 7.98 16.26
CA GLY A 49 4.21 9.20 15.90
C GLY A 49 4.08 9.47 14.40
N LEU A 50 5.22 9.63 13.72
CA LEU A 50 5.26 9.87 12.27
C LEU A 50 5.27 8.57 11.43
N GLN A 51 5.40 7.42 12.08
CA GLN A 51 5.46 6.14 11.40
C GLN A 51 4.08 5.53 11.24
N LEU A 52 3.80 5.00 10.06
CA LEU A 52 2.63 4.17 9.81
C LEU A 52 3.02 2.72 10.10
N VAL A 53 2.31 2.06 11.00
CA VAL A 53 2.56 0.65 11.37
C VAL A 53 1.30 -0.18 11.19
N LEU A 54 1.46 -1.47 10.90
CA LEU A 54 0.33 -2.38 10.77
C LEU A 54 -0.31 -2.69 12.14
N THR A 55 -1.64 -2.75 12.18
CA THR A 55 -2.38 -3.32 13.32
C THR A 55 -2.26 -4.84 13.32
N LYS A 56 -2.72 -5.52 14.38
CA LYS A 56 -2.79 -7.00 14.41
C LYS A 56 -3.58 -7.57 13.22
N GLN A 57 -4.64 -6.88 12.80
CA GLN A 57 -5.44 -7.28 11.64
C GLN A 57 -4.67 -7.08 10.33
N GLY A 58 -4.05 -5.92 10.15
CA GLY A 58 -3.21 -5.66 8.97
C GLY A 58 -2.03 -6.61 8.86
N GLN A 59 -1.43 -7.01 9.99
CA GLN A 59 -0.37 -8.01 10.02
C GLN A 59 -0.84 -9.38 9.53
N ARG A 60 -2.02 -9.84 9.93
CA ARG A 60 -2.58 -11.12 9.47
C ARG A 60 -2.84 -11.09 7.96
N LEU A 61 -3.43 -10.01 7.46
CA LEU A 61 -3.69 -9.84 6.02
C LEU A 61 -2.40 -9.73 5.19
N ALA A 62 -1.32 -9.17 5.76
CA ALA A 62 -0.03 -9.10 5.08
C ALA A 62 0.67 -10.47 4.94
N GLN A 63 0.23 -11.50 5.67
CA GLN A 63 0.82 -12.84 5.71
C GLN A 63 0.13 -13.84 4.77
N SER A 64 -1.08 -13.53 4.32
CA SER A 64 -1.79 -14.31 3.31
C SER A 64 -1.29 -14.10 1.89
#